data_AF-A0A4U2DPT4-F1
#
_entry.id   AF-A0A4U2DPT4-F1
#
_cell.length_a   1.000
_cell.length_b   1.000
_cell.length_c   1.000
_cell.angle_alpha   90.00
_cell.angle_beta   90.00
_cell.angle_gamma   90.00
#
_symmetry.space_group_name_H-M   'P 1'
#
loop_
_entity.id
_entity.type
_entity.pdbx_description
1 polymer ?
#
loop_
_entity_poly.entity_id
_entity_poly.type
_entity_poly.pdbx_seq_one_letter_code
_entity_poly.pdbx_strand_id
1 'polypeptide(L)'
;KRVKVAKQTYLKWENGETEPKATQIKLLAEHLKITPNEICSGALNKKMDLEEFIIQMALSRVPNEVVTMYTWKTIPDHEAFFEDMKNLSRDDYDA
;
A
#
# COMPACT_ATOMS: atom_id res chain seq x y z
N LYS A 1 -6.05 23.69 4.96
CA LYS A 1 -4.62 23.42 4.67
C LYS A 1 -4.30 21.99 5.13
N ARG A 2 -4.26 21.01 4.22
CA ARG A 2 -4.23 19.57 4.57
C ARG A 2 -2.93 19.11 5.26
N VAL A 3 -1.75 19.54 4.76
CA VAL A 3 -0.43 19.23 5.37
C VAL A 3 0.09 20.34 6.31
N LYS A 4 -0.76 21.34 6.66
CA LYS A 4 -0.41 22.47 7.57
C LYS A 4 0.91 23.23 7.27
N VAL A 5 1.44 23.16 6.05
CA VAL A 5 2.60 23.97 5.62
C VAL A 5 2.17 25.20 4.81
N ALA A 6 3.07 26.19 4.71
CA ALA A 6 2.86 27.37 3.88
C ALA A 6 2.94 27.01 2.39
N LYS A 7 2.26 27.77 1.51
CA LYS A 7 2.35 27.57 0.05
C LYS A 7 3.80 27.62 -0.44
N GLN A 8 4.58 28.57 0.07
CA GLN A 8 6.01 28.68 -0.26
C GLN A 8 6.77 27.39 0.04
N THR A 9 6.46 26.69 1.14
CA THR A 9 7.12 25.44 1.51
C THR A 9 6.85 24.34 0.49
N TYR A 10 5.63 24.25 -0.06
CA TYR A 10 5.33 23.31 -1.14
C TYR A 10 6.13 23.61 -2.41
N LEU A 11 6.22 24.89 -2.81
CA LEU A 11 7.02 25.27 -3.97
C LEU A 11 8.48 24.85 -3.82
N LYS A 12 9.04 24.98 -2.60
CA LYS A 12 10.41 24.51 -2.33
C LYS A 12 10.56 23.00 -2.50
N TRP A 13 9.53 22.22 -2.20
CA TRP A 13 9.55 20.77 -2.41
C TRP A 13 9.46 20.44 -3.90
N GLU A 14 8.55 21.08 -4.63
CA GLU A 14 8.38 20.86 -6.08
C GLU A 14 9.63 21.29 -6.88
N ASN A 15 10.32 22.33 -6.43
CA ASN A 15 11.57 22.79 -7.04
C ASN A 15 12.81 21.99 -6.58
N GLY A 16 12.67 21.04 -5.65
CA GLY A 16 13.79 20.28 -5.09
C GLY A 16 14.73 21.09 -4.19
N GLU A 17 14.31 22.26 -3.70
CA GLU A 17 15.12 23.12 -2.81
C GLU A 17 15.24 22.53 -1.40
N THR A 18 14.17 21.89 -0.90
CA THR A 18 14.14 21.26 0.43
C THR A 18 13.27 20.00 0.40
N GLU A 19 13.53 19.05 1.29
CA GLU A 19 12.70 17.85 1.42
C GLU A 19 11.67 17.98 2.57
N PRO A 20 10.48 17.37 2.45
CA PRO A 20 9.51 17.28 3.53
C PRO A 20 10.01 16.42 4.69
N LYS A 21 9.64 16.77 5.92
CA LYS A 21 9.89 15.91 7.08
C LYS A 21 9.07 14.62 7.00
N ALA A 22 9.52 13.55 7.64
CA ALA A 22 8.81 12.26 7.69
C ALA A 22 7.33 12.39 8.11
N THR A 23 7.03 13.25 9.10
CA THR A 23 5.64 13.51 9.53
C THR A 23 4.80 14.20 8.44
N GLN A 24 5.41 15.02 7.59
CA GLN A 24 4.75 15.66 6.45
C GLN A 24 4.56 14.68 5.30
N ILE A 25 5.52 13.77 5.06
CA ILE A 25 5.39 12.68 4.08
C ILE A 25 4.22 11.78 4.46
N LYS A 26 4.09 11.41 5.74
CA LYS A 26 2.94 10.62 6.23
C LYS A 26 1.60 11.32 5.94
N LEU A 27 1.50 12.62 6.25
CA LEU A 27 0.29 13.39 5.96
C LEU A 27 0.00 13.52 4.46
N LEU A 28 1.04 13.68 3.63
CA LEU A 28 0.91 13.68 2.17
C LEU A 28 0.35 12.35 1.67
N ALA A 29 0.93 11.23 2.12
CA ALA A 29 0.53 9.89 1.78
C ALA A 29 -0.97 9.64 2.10
N GLU A 30 -1.39 9.97 3.32
CA GLU A 30 -2.79 9.84 3.76
C GLU A 30 -3.76 10.64 2.88
N HIS A 31 -3.41 11.89 2.53
CA HIS A 31 -4.28 12.75 1.73
C HIS A 31 -4.30 12.43 0.24
N LEU A 32 -3.20 11.88 -0.29
CA LEU A 32 -3.06 11.44 -1.67
C LEU A 32 -3.53 9.99 -1.88
N LYS A 33 -3.86 9.27 -0.79
CA LYS A 33 -4.25 7.85 -0.79
C LYS A 33 -3.18 6.94 -1.41
N ILE A 34 -1.92 7.24 -1.12
CA ILE A 34 -0.75 6.45 -1.51
C ILE A 34 0.08 6.15 -0.26
N THR A 35 1.10 5.31 -0.38
CA THR A 35 2.02 5.01 0.72
C THR A 35 3.15 6.04 0.79
N PRO A 36 3.74 6.26 1.98
CA PRO A 36 4.96 7.07 2.12
C PRO A 36 6.09 6.58 1.21
N ASN A 37 6.19 5.27 1.00
CA ASN A 37 7.22 4.68 0.16
C ASN A 37 7.06 5.06 -1.32
N GLU A 38 5.83 5.18 -1.82
CA GLU A 38 5.58 5.66 -3.20
C GLU A 38 5.97 7.13 -3.39
N ILE A 39 5.85 7.94 -2.34
CA ILE A 39 6.35 9.33 -2.34
C ILE A 39 7.88 9.33 -2.38
N CYS A 40 8.53 8.55 -1.52
CA CYS A 40 9.99 8.52 -1.40
C CYS A 40 10.67 7.87 -2.61
N SER A 41 10.07 6.84 -3.22
CA SER A 41 10.63 6.13 -4.36
C SER A 41 10.41 6.86 -5.69
N GLY A 42 9.46 7.80 -5.72
CA GLY A 42 9.01 8.46 -6.96
C GLY A 42 8.24 7.52 -7.90
N ALA A 43 7.83 6.34 -7.43
CA ALA A 43 7.10 5.35 -8.22
C ALA A 43 5.79 4.96 -7.53
N LEU A 44 4.67 5.07 -8.25
CA LEU A 44 3.38 4.61 -7.79
C LEU A 44 3.28 3.09 -7.94
N ASN A 45 2.79 2.43 -6.89
CA ASN A 45 2.43 1.04 -6.93
C ASN A 45 1.17 0.88 -7.78
N LYS A 46 1.11 -0.18 -8.58
CA LYS A 46 -0.11 -0.54 -9.30
C LYS A 46 -0.89 -1.53 -8.46
N LYS A 47 -2.02 -1.08 -7.89
CA LYS A 47 -3.01 -1.96 -7.27
C LYS A 47 -4.04 -2.33 -8.34
N MET A 48 -4.05 -3.61 -8.71
CA MET A 48 -5.08 -4.17 -9.59
C MET A 48 -6.44 -4.14 -8.91
N ASP A 49 -7.51 -4.07 -9.70
CA ASP A 49 -8.86 -4.28 -9.17
C ASP A 49 -8.99 -5.68 -8.56
N LEU A 50 -9.85 -5.83 -7.53
CA LEU A 50 -10.00 -7.10 -6.82
C LEU A 50 -10.50 -8.22 -7.74
N GLU A 51 -11.50 -7.93 -8.58
CA GLU A 51 -12.09 -8.92 -9.48
C GLU A 51 -11.05 -9.36 -10.53
N GLU A 52 -10.33 -8.40 -11.12
CA GLU A 52 -9.25 -8.66 -12.05
C GLU A 52 -8.14 -9.51 -11.41
N PHE A 53 -7.77 -9.20 -10.17
CA PHE A 53 -6.75 -9.93 -9.43
C PHE A 53 -7.16 -11.38 -9.18
N ILE A 54 -8.41 -11.62 -8.74
CA ILE A 54 -8.95 -12.97 -8.54
C ILE A 54 -8.95 -13.76 -9.86
N ILE A 55 -9.40 -13.14 -10.95
CA ILE A 55 -9.43 -13.78 -12.27
C ILE A 55 -8.01 -14.14 -12.73
N GLN A 56 -7.06 -13.20 -12.66
CA GLN A 56 -5.67 -13.48 -13.06
C GLN A 56 -5.04 -14.56 -12.20
N MET A 57 -5.31 -14.56 -10.90
CA MET A 57 -4.80 -15.59 -10.00
C MET A 57 -5.34 -16.97 -10.39
N ALA A 58 -6.66 -17.09 -10.61
CA ALA A 58 -7.30 -18.34 -11.03
C ALA A 58 -6.77 -18.84 -12.40
N LEU A 59 -6.52 -17.93 -13.35
CA LEU A 59 -6.00 -18.27 -14.67
C LEU A 59 -4.53 -18.71 -14.65
N SER A 60 -3.74 -18.23 -13.69
CA SER A 60 -2.29 -18.49 -13.64
C SER A 60 -1.93 -19.97 -13.42
N ARG A 61 -2.84 -20.75 -12.82
CA ARG A 61 -2.63 -22.16 -12.44
C ARG A 61 -1.33 -22.42 -11.65
N VAL A 62 -0.86 -21.42 -10.91
CA VAL A 62 0.37 -21.52 -10.12
C VAL A 62 0.12 -22.43 -8.90
N PRO A 63 1.04 -23.35 -8.56
CA PRO A 63 0.92 -24.19 -7.37
C PRO A 63 0.82 -23.36 -6.09
N ASN A 64 0.02 -23.82 -5.13
CA ASN A 64 -0.23 -23.09 -3.88
C ASN A 64 1.04 -22.79 -3.11
N GLU A 65 2.01 -23.71 -3.09
CA GLU A 65 3.29 -23.53 -2.42
C GLU A 65 4.10 -22.36 -3.00
N VAL A 66 4.00 -22.18 -4.33
CA VAL A 66 4.65 -21.07 -5.04
C VAL A 66 3.93 -19.77 -4.71
N VAL A 67 2.59 -19.77 -4.68
CA VAL A 67 1.79 -18.62 -4.24
C VAL A 67 2.20 -18.23 -2.82
N THR A 68 2.23 -19.17 -1.88
CA THR A 68 2.65 -18.93 -0.49
C THR A 68 4.05 -18.34 -0.40
N MET A 69 5.01 -18.87 -1.16
CA MET A 69 6.38 -18.34 -1.21
C MET A 69 6.40 -16.88 -1.68
N TYR A 70 5.66 -16.53 -2.74
CA TYR A 70 5.63 -15.16 -3.24
C TYR A 70 4.84 -14.22 -2.33
N THR A 71 3.75 -14.68 -1.72
CA THR A 71 3.02 -13.94 -0.68
C THR A 71 3.95 -13.55 0.48
N TRP A 72 4.77 -14.48 0.97
CA TRP A 72 5.77 -14.18 2.01
C TRP A 72 6.79 -13.13 1.55
N LYS A 73 7.18 -13.12 0.27
CA LYS A 73 8.15 -12.15 -0.28
C LYS A 73 7.55 -10.76 -0.51
N THR A 74 6.26 -10.65 -0.80
CA THR A 74 5.63 -9.40 -1.26
C THR A 74 4.83 -8.67 -0.19
N ILE A 75 4.35 -9.38 0.84
CA ILE A 75 3.66 -8.76 1.96
C ILE A 75 4.70 -8.14 2.91
N PRO A 76 4.63 -6.83 3.20
CA PRO A 76 5.59 -6.16 4.08
C PRO A 76 5.36 -6.44 5.57
N ASP A 77 4.12 -6.67 5.98
CA ASP A 77 3.73 -6.93 7.37
C ASP A 77 2.96 -8.25 7.45
N HIS A 78 3.67 -9.30 7.88
CA HIS A 78 3.08 -10.64 7.97
C HIS A 78 2.15 -10.78 9.18
N GLU A 79 2.40 -10.04 10.27
CA GLU A 79 1.55 -10.11 11.47
C GLU A 79 0.18 -9.51 11.19
N ALA A 80 0.14 -8.33 10.56
CA ALA A 80 -1.11 -7.71 10.13
C ALA A 80 -1.90 -8.61 9.17
N PHE A 81 -1.21 -9.24 8.21
CA PHE A 81 -1.84 -10.18 7.27
C PHE A 81 -2.52 -11.37 7.98
N PHE A 82 -1.86 -11.99 8.96
CA PHE A 82 -2.48 -13.09 9.72
C PHE A 82 -3.57 -12.61 10.67
N GLU A 83 -3.44 -11.42 11.24
CA GLU A 83 -4.50 -10.83 12.07
C GLU A 83 -5.78 -10.59 11.28
N ASP A 84 -5.67 -10.01 10.08
CA ASP A 84 -6.79 -9.83 9.16
C ASP A 84 -7.46 -11.17 8.80
N MET A 85 -6.68 -12.25 8.65
CA MET A 85 -7.22 -13.58 8.37
C MET A 85 -7.89 -14.26 9.57
N LYS A 86 -7.45 -14.02 10.81
CA LYS A 86 -8.08 -14.61 12.01
C LYS A 86 -9.53 -14.17 12.13
N ASN A 87 -9.82 -12.92 11.77
CA ASN A 87 -11.15 -12.33 11.83
C ASN A 87 -12.16 -13.00 10.86
N LEU A 88 -11.68 -13.76 9.87
CA LEU A 88 -12.52 -14.49 8.92
C LEU A 88 -12.91 -15.89 9.42
N SER A 89 -12.26 -16.39 10.48
CA SER A 89 -12.27 -17.83 10.81
C SER A 89 -13.43 -18.30 11.71
N ARG A 90 -14.45 -17.46 11.99
CA ARG A 90 -15.57 -17.91 12.85
C ARG A 90 -17.00 -17.58 12.44
N ASP A 91 -17.29 -16.52 11.68
CA ASP A 91 -18.70 -16.14 11.47
C ASP A 91 -19.13 -15.93 10.00
N ASP A 92 -18.21 -15.85 9.03
CA ASP A 92 -18.55 -15.40 7.66
C ASP A 92 -18.66 -16.51 6.59
N TYR A 93 -18.32 -17.76 6.90
CA TYR A 93 -18.41 -18.88 5.94
C TYR A 93 -19.58 -19.84 6.17
N ASP A 94 -20.31 -19.69 7.29
CA ASP A 94 -21.44 -20.57 7.67
C ASP A 94 -22.82 -19.91 7.51
N ALA A 95 -22.94 -18.80 6.76
CA ALA A 95 -24.20 -18.08 6.50
C ALA A 95 -24.73 -18.29 5.07
#